data_AF-A0A918FEB1-F1
#
_entry.id   AF-A0A918FEB1-F1
#
_cell.length_a   1.000
_cell.length_b   1.000
_cell.length_c   1.000
_cell.angle_alpha   90.00
_cell.angle_beta   90.00
_cell.angle_gamma   90.00
#
_symmetry.space_group_name_H-M   'P 1'
#
loop_
_entity.id
_entity.type
_entity.pdbx_description
1 polymer ?
#
loop_
_entity_poly.entity_id
_entity_poly.type
_entity_poly.pdbx_seq_one_letter_code
_entity_poly.pdbx_strand_id
1 'polypeptide(L)'
;MRLEGIWNDVYGSTLALYVGRAGGHRWLLTCTPGTAAQALEGMARLHGKGSVLLLVQRGSTPLRAVLEEQNNVVLGRGLAGVLVLDRDLSGGPALSLPLSTVHVESSGLEYREGGEFPAWHDALSGQPPFWEPETFGESVAASVCASLNLPVRVCAAERLEAAFQEWWAAGMPGGRSEPASAGSQPPAV
;
A
#
# COMPACT_ATOMS: atom_id res chain seq x y z
N MET A 1 2.37 -16.28 -0.32
CA MET A 1 1.58 -16.30 0.94
C MET A 1 0.37 -17.21 0.74
N ARG A 2 -0.40 -17.55 1.78
CA ARG A 2 -1.64 -18.36 1.61
C ARG A 2 -2.87 -17.47 1.65
N LEU A 3 -3.79 -17.68 0.71
CA LEU A 3 -5.11 -17.05 0.73
C LEU A 3 -5.95 -17.65 1.87
N GLU A 4 -6.47 -16.80 2.75
CA GLU A 4 -7.36 -17.17 3.86
C GLU A 4 -8.83 -16.84 3.56
N GLY A 5 -9.10 -15.79 2.79
CA GLY A 5 -10.48 -15.41 2.44
C GLY A 5 -10.56 -14.33 1.37
N ILE A 6 -11.69 -14.30 0.65
CA ILE A 6 -12.04 -13.30 -0.37
C ILE A 6 -13.42 -12.75 -0.03
N TRP A 7 -13.60 -11.45 -0.19
CA TRP A 7 -14.87 -10.78 0.03
C TRP A 7 -15.01 -9.52 -0.84
N ASN A 8 -16.25 -9.04 -1.00
CA ASN A 8 -16.59 -7.90 -1.85
C ASN A 8 -17.51 -6.95 -1.06
N ASP A 9 -16.92 -6.27 -0.08
CA ASP A 9 -17.65 -5.44 0.89
C ASP A 9 -17.44 -3.94 0.71
N VAL A 10 -16.50 -3.50 -0.14
CA VAL A 10 -16.12 -2.08 -0.25
C VAL A 10 -16.43 -1.52 -1.63
N TYR A 11 -17.60 -0.91 -1.80
CA TYR A 11 -18.02 -0.20 -3.02
C TYR A 11 -17.85 -1.02 -4.31
N GLY A 12 -18.10 -2.34 -4.28
CA GLY A 12 -17.93 -3.24 -5.43
C GLY A 12 -16.47 -3.60 -5.75
N SER A 13 -15.53 -3.25 -4.87
CA SER A 13 -14.13 -3.68 -4.91
C SER A 13 -13.94 -4.98 -4.13
N THR A 14 -13.06 -5.83 -4.65
CA THR A 14 -12.77 -7.13 -4.04
C THR A 14 -11.58 -7.01 -3.10
N LEU A 15 -11.74 -7.45 -1.86
CA LEU A 15 -10.67 -7.48 -0.87
C LEU A 15 -10.40 -8.94 -0.49
N ALA A 16 -9.13 -9.30 -0.39
CA ALA A 16 -8.69 -10.65 -0.05
C ALA A 16 -7.58 -10.62 1.00
N LEU A 17 -7.61 -11.59 1.93
CA LEU A 17 -6.62 -11.72 2.98
C LEU A 17 -5.63 -12.82 2.62
N TYR A 18 -4.34 -12.46 2.58
CA TYR A 18 -3.25 -13.39 2.49
C TYR A 18 -2.47 -13.41 3.80
N VAL A 19 -2.15 -14.59 4.31
CA VAL A 19 -1.39 -14.77 5.55
C VAL A 19 -0.09 -15.53 5.25
N GLY A 20 0.99 -15.03 5.84
CA GLY A 20 2.30 -15.64 5.84
C GLY A 20 2.60 -16.35 7.16
N ARG A 21 3.86 -16.33 7.58
CA ARG A 21 4.27 -16.81 8.90
C ARG A 21 3.76 -15.88 10.00
N ALA A 22 3.65 -16.39 11.23
CA ALA A 22 3.29 -15.57 12.39
C ALA A 22 4.14 -14.30 12.49
N GLY A 23 3.47 -13.14 12.61
CA GLY A 23 4.05 -11.81 12.72
C GLY A 23 2.96 -10.75 12.75
N GLY A 24 3.28 -9.56 13.28
CA GLY A 24 2.31 -8.47 13.44
C GLY A 24 2.17 -7.53 12.25
N HIS A 25 3.01 -7.67 11.21
CA HIS A 25 2.99 -6.75 10.07
C HIS A 25 1.77 -6.99 9.18
N ARG A 26 1.09 -5.91 8.80
CA ARG A 26 -0.07 -5.94 7.91
C ARG A 26 0.15 -4.97 6.77
N TRP A 27 0.23 -5.48 5.56
CA TRP A 27 0.42 -4.68 4.35
C TRP A 27 -0.87 -4.60 3.56
N LEU A 28 -0.98 -3.60 2.70
CA LEU A 28 -2.01 -3.54 1.68
C LEU A 28 -1.35 -3.52 0.30
N LEU A 29 -1.79 -4.41 -0.59
CA LEU A 29 -1.50 -4.38 -2.02
C LEU A 29 -2.78 -3.94 -2.73
N THR A 30 -2.71 -2.90 -3.55
CA THR A 30 -3.85 -2.43 -4.35
C THR A 30 -3.54 -2.50 -5.83
N CYS A 31 -4.54 -2.92 -6.62
CA CYS A 31 -4.44 -3.03 -8.07
C CYS A 31 -5.80 -2.74 -8.73
N THR A 32 -5.81 -2.61 -10.05
CA THR A 32 -7.06 -2.46 -10.83
C THR A 32 -7.55 -3.85 -11.28
N PRO A 33 -8.80 -3.99 -11.77
CA PRO A 33 -9.26 -5.25 -12.34
C PRO A 33 -8.37 -5.75 -13.50
N GLY A 34 -7.77 -4.83 -14.25
CA GLY A 34 -6.86 -5.18 -15.36
C GLY A 34 -5.52 -5.75 -14.92
N THR A 35 -5.10 -5.49 -13.68
CA THR A 35 -3.83 -5.98 -13.11
C THR A 35 -4.02 -7.02 -11.99
N ALA A 36 -5.26 -7.45 -11.76
CA ALA A 36 -5.59 -8.37 -10.67
C ALA A 36 -4.97 -9.75 -10.84
N ALA A 37 -4.93 -10.30 -12.06
CA ALA A 37 -4.32 -11.60 -12.33
C ALA A 37 -2.82 -11.60 -11.97
N GLN A 38 -2.08 -10.57 -12.40
CA GLN A 38 -0.67 -10.43 -12.10
C GLN A 38 -0.43 -10.19 -10.61
N ALA A 39 -1.31 -9.44 -9.93
CA ALA A 39 -1.26 -9.28 -8.49
C ALA A 39 -1.37 -10.63 -7.77
N LEU A 40 -2.33 -11.48 -8.18
CA LEU A 40 -2.53 -12.82 -7.60
C LEU A 40 -1.30 -13.72 -7.83
N GLU A 41 -0.73 -13.70 -9.03
CA GLU A 41 0.48 -14.47 -9.35
C GLU A 41 1.67 -14.03 -8.50
N GLY A 42 1.89 -12.72 -8.34
CA GLY A 42 2.95 -12.19 -7.49
C GLY A 42 2.74 -12.50 -6.01
N MET A 43 1.50 -12.38 -5.52
CA MET A 43 1.11 -12.72 -4.14
C MET A 43 1.41 -14.18 -3.77
N ALA A 44 1.28 -15.10 -4.73
CA ALA A 44 1.61 -16.50 -4.53
C ALA A 44 3.10 -16.70 -4.23
N ARG A 45 3.97 -15.88 -4.84
CA ARG A 45 5.44 -15.92 -4.69
C ARG A 45 5.94 -15.21 -3.44
N LEU A 46 5.15 -14.29 -2.86
CA LEU A 46 5.57 -13.58 -1.65
C LEU A 46 5.76 -14.52 -0.45
N HIS A 47 6.94 -14.48 0.15
CA HIS A 47 7.23 -15.14 1.42
C HIS A 47 7.56 -14.09 2.48
N GLY A 48 6.83 -14.11 3.60
CA GLY A 48 6.95 -13.08 4.64
C GLY A 48 6.30 -13.48 5.96
N LYS A 49 6.53 -12.68 7.00
CA LYS A 49 5.76 -12.73 8.25
C LYS A 49 4.57 -11.77 8.14
N GLY A 50 3.48 -12.06 8.85
CA GLY A 50 2.30 -11.20 8.89
C GLY A 50 1.30 -11.46 7.77
N SER A 51 0.55 -10.44 7.38
CA SER A 51 -0.52 -10.56 6.39
C SER A 51 -0.48 -9.45 5.34
N VAL A 52 -1.04 -9.73 4.17
CA VAL A 52 -1.25 -8.76 3.08
C VAL A 52 -2.73 -8.77 2.74
N LEU A 53 -3.32 -7.59 2.69
CA LEU A 53 -4.63 -7.36 2.11
C LEU A 53 -4.46 -7.04 0.63
N LEU A 54 -5.06 -7.81 -0.26
CA LEU A 54 -5.14 -7.49 -1.68
C LEU A 54 -6.48 -6.80 -1.96
N LEU A 55 -6.45 -5.54 -2.36
CA LEU A 55 -7.60 -4.79 -2.84
C LEU A 55 -7.56 -4.66 -4.37
N VAL A 56 -8.55 -5.24 -5.05
CA VAL A 56 -8.83 -4.95 -6.46
C VAL A 56 -9.79 -3.78 -6.51
N GLN A 57 -9.26 -2.58 -6.56
CA GLN A 57 -10.03 -1.33 -6.50
C GLN A 57 -10.59 -0.94 -7.87
N ARG A 58 -11.79 -0.35 -7.85
CA ARG A 58 -12.45 0.25 -9.03
C ARG A 58 -12.46 1.79 -9.02
N GLY A 59 -11.86 2.40 -8.01
CA GLY A 59 -11.81 3.83 -7.82
C GLY A 59 -11.05 4.25 -6.56
N SER A 60 -10.90 5.55 -6.38
CA SER A 60 -10.21 6.17 -5.25
C SER A 60 -11.01 6.08 -3.94
N THR A 61 -12.34 6.22 -4.01
CA THR A 61 -13.23 6.13 -2.85
C THR A 61 -13.19 4.75 -2.19
N PRO A 62 -13.34 3.62 -2.92
CA PRO A 62 -13.15 2.30 -2.32
C PRO A 62 -11.79 2.12 -1.66
N LEU A 63 -10.71 2.57 -2.31
CA LEU A 63 -9.36 2.49 -1.75
C LEU A 63 -9.24 3.30 -0.45
N ARG A 64 -9.70 4.56 -0.44
CA ARG A 64 -9.66 5.40 0.76
C ARG A 64 -10.42 4.73 1.92
N ALA A 65 -11.62 4.22 1.67
CA ALA A 65 -12.42 3.56 2.69
C ALA A 65 -11.71 2.33 3.29
N VAL A 66 -11.09 1.49 2.47
CA VAL A 66 -10.30 0.36 2.99
C VAL A 66 -9.09 0.87 3.78
N LEU A 67 -8.37 1.87 3.29
CA LEU A 67 -7.19 2.37 4.00
C LEU A 67 -7.55 2.98 5.36
N GLU A 68 -8.62 3.75 5.45
CA GLU A 68 -9.10 4.32 6.72
C GLU A 68 -9.53 3.23 7.71
N GLU A 69 -10.28 2.23 7.25
CA GLU A 69 -10.72 1.10 8.09
C GLU A 69 -9.52 0.26 8.58
N GLN A 70 -8.57 -0.01 7.69
CA GLN A 70 -7.45 -0.90 7.98
C GLN A 70 -6.27 -0.21 8.67
N ASN A 71 -6.24 1.13 8.68
CA ASN A 71 -5.17 1.90 9.32
C ASN A 71 -5.60 2.50 10.67
N ASN A 72 -6.16 1.66 11.53
CA ASN A 72 -6.53 2.09 12.87
C ASN A 72 -5.36 1.93 13.86
N VAL A 73 -4.52 2.97 13.92
CA VAL A 73 -3.35 3.04 14.79
C VAL A 73 -3.74 3.01 16.28
N VAL A 74 -4.89 3.60 16.64
CA VAL A 74 -5.40 3.62 18.03
C VAL A 74 -5.63 2.20 18.56
N LEU A 75 -6.03 1.28 17.69
CA LEU A 75 -6.22 -0.14 18.02
C LEU A 75 -4.95 -0.99 17.86
N GLY A 76 -3.79 -0.38 17.58
CA GLY A 76 -2.53 -1.09 17.32
C GLY A 76 -2.56 -1.94 16.04
N ARG A 77 -3.48 -1.65 15.12
CA ARG A 77 -3.70 -2.36 13.86
C ARG A 77 -3.40 -1.44 12.68
N GLY A 78 -2.23 -0.81 12.69
CA GLY A 78 -1.80 0.05 11.59
C GLY A 78 -1.32 -0.75 10.38
N LEU A 79 -1.52 -0.18 9.19
CA LEU A 79 -0.87 -0.70 7.99
C LEU A 79 0.62 -0.38 8.04
N ALA A 80 1.41 -1.35 7.63
CA ALA A 80 2.85 -1.22 7.47
C ALA A 80 3.24 -0.29 6.30
N GLY A 81 2.39 -0.30 5.27
CA GLY A 81 2.56 0.44 4.05
C GLY A 81 1.62 -0.10 2.99
N VAL A 82 1.55 0.63 1.88
CA VAL A 82 0.71 0.30 0.73
C VAL A 82 1.58 0.08 -0.50
N LEU A 83 1.48 -1.10 -1.10
CA LEU A 83 2.01 -1.38 -2.42
C LEU A 83 0.91 -1.12 -3.46
N VAL A 84 1.22 -0.33 -4.47
CA VAL A 84 0.34 -0.06 -5.60
C VAL A 84 0.91 -0.76 -6.83
N LEU A 85 0.10 -1.60 -7.45
CA LEU A 85 0.45 -2.26 -8.70
C LEU A 85 0.07 -1.37 -9.89
N ASP A 86 1.07 -0.74 -10.47
CA ASP A 86 0.97 0.22 -11.58
C ASP A 86 2.30 0.21 -12.36
N ARG A 87 2.63 1.23 -13.14
CA ARG A 87 3.97 1.42 -13.70
C ARG A 87 4.98 1.72 -12.58
N ASP A 88 6.26 1.44 -12.83
CA ASP A 88 7.33 1.80 -11.90
C ASP A 88 7.42 3.32 -11.75
N LEU A 89 6.99 3.83 -10.60
CA LEU A 89 6.96 5.25 -10.29
C LEU A 89 7.59 5.50 -8.91
N SER A 90 8.45 6.50 -8.83
CA SER A 90 9.10 6.96 -7.58
C SER A 90 8.39 8.17 -6.96
N GLY A 91 7.41 8.75 -7.66
CA GLY A 91 6.61 9.86 -7.17
C GLY A 91 5.63 10.36 -8.23
N GLY A 92 4.79 11.31 -7.84
CA GLY A 92 3.81 11.90 -8.74
C GLY A 92 3.23 13.22 -8.28
N PRO A 93 2.57 13.95 -9.19
CA PRO A 93 2.05 15.28 -8.92
C PRO A 93 0.77 15.21 -8.07
N ALA A 94 0.33 16.39 -7.60
CA ALA A 94 -1.03 16.55 -7.11
C ALA A 94 -2.02 16.38 -8.27
N LEU A 95 -3.19 15.78 -7.98
CA LEU A 95 -4.21 15.44 -8.97
C LEU A 95 -5.52 16.13 -8.62
N SER A 96 -6.22 16.63 -9.64
CA SER A 96 -7.60 17.10 -9.54
C SER A 96 -8.46 16.23 -10.47
N LEU A 97 -9.28 15.37 -9.88
CA LEU A 97 -10.15 14.46 -10.60
C LEU A 97 -11.58 15.00 -10.64
N PRO A 98 -12.27 14.96 -11.79
CA PRO A 98 -13.64 15.44 -11.88
C PRO A 98 -14.56 14.62 -10.97
N LEU A 99 -15.46 15.33 -10.27
CA LEU A 99 -16.45 14.68 -9.43
C LEU A 99 -17.49 13.96 -10.29
N SER A 100 -17.70 12.67 -10.03
CA SER A 100 -18.71 11.86 -10.70
C SER A 100 -19.47 10.98 -9.72
N THR A 101 -20.67 10.56 -10.11
CA THR A 101 -21.46 9.58 -9.37
C THR A 101 -21.22 8.21 -9.98
N VAL A 102 -20.94 7.23 -9.12
CA VAL A 102 -20.75 5.83 -9.51
C VAL A 102 -21.88 4.99 -8.92
N HIS A 103 -22.47 4.14 -9.76
CA HIS A 103 -23.46 3.15 -9.37
C HIS A 103 -22.84 1.75 -9.41
N VAL A 104 -22.94 1.01 -8.30
CA VAL A 104 -22.41 -0.35 -8.17
C VAL A 104 -23.53 -1.35 -8.42
N GLU A 105 -23.56 -1.94 -9.61
CA GLU A 105 -24.64 -2.85 -10.02
C GLU A 105 -24.82 -4.04 -9.07
N SER A 106 -23.73 -4.61 -8.56
CA SER A 106 -23.76 -5.81 -7.71
C SER A 106 -24.39 -5.58 -6.33
N SER A 107 -24.46 -4.33 -5.86
CA SER A 107 -24.97 -3.99 -4.52
C SER A 107 -26.08 -2.94 -4.52
N GLY A 108 -26.33 -2.28 -5.66
CA GLY A 108 -27.23 -1.12 -5.75
C GLY A 108 -26.70 0.13 -5.04
N LEU A 109 -25.43 0.15 -4.62
CA LEU A 109 -24.82 1.27 -3.92
C LEU A 109 -24.52 2.42 -4.88
N GLU A 110 -24.70 3.65 -4.42
CA GLU A 110 -24.32 4.86 -5.13
C GLU A 110 -23.34 5.67 -4.28
N TYR A 111 -22.29 6.22 -4.91
CA TYR A 111 -21.30 7.02 -4.22
C TYR A 111 -20.62 8.04 -5.15
N ARG A 112 -19.89 8.99 -4.56
CA ARG A 112 -19.13 10.01 -5.30
C ARG A 112 -17.66 9.65 -5.43
N GLU A 113 -17.12 9.84 -6.63
CA GLU A 113 -15.74 9.59 -7.01
C GLU A 113 -15.09 10.90 -7.47
N GLY A 114 -13.76 11.01 -7.34
CA GLY A 114 -12.97 12.18 -7.73
C GLY A 114 -12.67 13.13 -6.57
N GLY A 115 -12.17 14.32 -6.90
CA GLY A 115 -11.70 15.32 -5.93
C GLY A 115 -10.20 15.61 -6.05
N GLU A 116 -9.68 16.32 -5.04
CA GLU A 116 -8.29 16.74 -4.97
C GLU A 116 -7.44 15.73 -4.20
N PHE A 117 -6.28 15.38 -4.76
CA PHE A 117 -5.32 14.50 -4.13
C PHE A 117 -3.91 15.12 -4.16
N PRO A 118 -3.13 14.99 -3.08
CA PRO A 118 -1.81 15.60 -3.01
C PRO A 118 -0.80 14.89 -3.93
N ALA A 119 0.34 15.56 -4.12
CA ALA A 119 1.54 14.91 -4.64
C ALA A 119 1.99 13.79 -3.69
N TRP A 120 2.69 12.80 -4.23
CA TRP A 120 3.15 11.64 -3.49
C TRP A 120 4.60 11.31 -3.86
N HIS A 121 5.28 10.60 -2.96
CA HIS A 121 6.63 10.07 -3.17
C HIS A 121 6.69 8.62 -2.71
N ASP A 122 7.57 7.83 -3.33
CA ASP A 122 7.83 6.46 -2.88
C ASP A 122 8.45 6.49 -1.46
N ALA A 123 8.05 5.51 -0.64
CA ALA A 123 8.43 5.45 0.76
C ALA A 123 9.92 5.13 0.99
N LEU A 124 10.61 4.58 -0.01
CA LEU A 124 12.03 4.22 0.05
C LEU A 124 12.93 5.10 -0.81
N SER A 125 12.38 5.86 -1.76
CA SER A 125 13.14 6.93 -2.39
C SER A 125 13.58 7.93 -1.32
N GLY A 126 14.91 8.06 -1.13
CA GLY A 126 15.49 9.10 -0.30
C GLY A 126 14.95 10.48 -0.67
N GLN A 127 14.94 11.40 0.29
CA GLN A 127 14.25 12.69 0.18
C GLN A 127 14.46 13.42 -1.16
N PRO A 128 13.44 14.16 -1.65
CA PRO A 128 13.50 14.91 -2.90
C PRO A 128 14.69 15.92 -2.95
N PRO A 129 15.18 16.31 -4.15
CA PRO A 129 14.53 16.17 -5.45
C PRO A 129 15.45 15.53 -6.49
N PHE A 130 15.57 14.20 -6.50
CA PHE A 130 16.17 13.48 -7.62
C PHE A 130 15.14 12.47 -8.15
N TRP A 131 13.97 12.95 -8.60
CA TRP A 131 13.11 12.11 -9.42
C TRP A 131 13.65 12.14 -10.85
N GLU A 132 13.85 10.95 -11.42
CA GLU A 132 14.07 10.84 -12.85
C GLU A 132 12.73 11.13 -13.54
N PRO A 133 12.69 11.96 -14.60
CA PRO A 133 11.44 12.28 -15.29
C PRO A 133 10.67 11.04 -15.76
N GLU A 134 11.37 9.93 -16.01
CA GLU A 134 10.80 8.66 -16.46
C GLU A 134 10.06 7.89 -15.36
N THR A 135 10.40 8.14 -14.09
CA THR A 135 9.79 7.49 -12.92
C THR A 135 8.83 8.43 -12.17
N PHE A 136 8.55 9.61 -12.70
CA PHE A 136 7.59 10.56 -12.15
C PHE A 136 6.27 10.50 -12.93
N GLY A 137 5.14 10.26 -12.25
CA GLY A 137 3.87 10.11 -12.95
C GLY A 137 2.65 10.07 -12.05
N GLU A 138 1.49 10.28 -12.68
CA GLU A 138 0.20 10.21 -12.00
C GLU A 138 -0.09 8.79 -11.54
N SER A 139 -0.50 8.65 -10.26
CA SER A 139 -1.08 7.42 -9.72
C SER A 139 -2.08 7.80 -8.65
N VAL A 140 -3.38 7.69 -8.98
CA VAL A 140 -4.47 8.06 -8.08
C VAL A 140 -4.39 7.27 -6.78
N ALA A 141 -4.08 5.98 -6.86
CA ALA A 141 -3.96 5.13 -5.68
C ALA A 141 -2.84 5.59 -4.74
N ALA A 142 -1.70 6.02 -5.29
CA ALA A 142 -0.60 6.53 -4.49
C ALA A 142 -0.92 7.91 -3.88
N SER A 143 -1.57 8.80 -4.62
CA SER A 143 -2.05 10.08 -4.08
C SER A 143 -3.10 9.91 -2.98
N VAL A 144 -3.97 8.88 -3.07
CA VAL A 144 -4.90 8.52 -1.97
C VAL A 144 -4.12 8.12 -0.72
N CYS A 145 -3.07 7.29 -0.86
CA CYS A 145 -2.22 6.92 0.28
C CYS A 145 -1.54 8.14 0.91
N ALA A 146 -0.98 9.02 0.08
CA ALA A 146 -0.39 10.28 0.53
C ALA A 146 -1.40 11.17 1.27
N SER A 147 -2.66 11.22 0.82
CA SER A 147 -3.72 11.98 1.51
C SER A 147 -4.01 11.48 2.94
N LEU A 148 -3.65 10.24 3.24
CA LEU A 148 -3.79 9.61 4.56
C LEU A 148 -2.45 9.52 5.31
N ASN A 149 -1.38 10.16 4.80
CA ASN A 149 -0.02 10.06 5.31
C ASN A 149 0.48 8.61 5.44
N LEU A 150 0.03 7.73 4.53
CA LEU A 150 0.44 6.34 4.50
C LEU A 150 1.69 6.18 3.61
N PRO A 151 2.73 5.48 4.10
CA PRO A 151 3.85 5.06 3.27
C PRO A 151 3.35 4.27 2.07
N VAL A 152 3.75 4.68 0.87
CA VAL A 152 3.33 4.04 -0.39
C VAL A 152 4.54 3.72 -1.26
N ARG A 153 4.48 2.59 -1.97
CA ARG A 153 5.39 2.26 -3.07
C ARG A 153 4.57 1.87 -4.28
N VAL A 154 5.03 2.27 -5.46
CA VAL A 154 4.38 1.96 -6.73
C VAL A 154 5.34 1.15 -7.58
N CYS A 155 4.89 0.00 -8.07
CA CYS A 155 5.73 -0.88 -8.87
C CYS A 155 4.95 -1.64 -9.95
N ALA A 156 5.66 -1.97 -11.02
CA ALA A 156 5.24 -2.92 -12.03
C ALA A 156 5.01 -4.32 -11.45
N ALA A 157 4.13 -5.09 -12.07
CA ALA A 157 3.75 -6.40 -11.58
C ALA A 157 4.91 -7.39 -11.52
N GLU A 158 5.83 -7.28 -12.47
CA GLU A 158 7.04 -8.08 -12.57
C GLU A 158 8.01 -7.79 -11.41
N ARG A 159 7.87 -6.61 -10.77
CA ARG A 159 8.72 -6.16 -9.66
C ARG A 159 8.07 -6.29 -8.29
N LEU A 160 6.80 -6.74 -8.22
CA LEU A 160 6.07 -6.82 -6.97
C LEU A 160 6.83 -7.57 -5.86
N GLU A 161 7.44 -8.70 -6.20
CA GLU A 161 8.23 -9.48 -5.24
C GLU A 161 9.46 -8.70 -4.74
N ALA A 162 10.25 -8.14 -5.66
CA ALA A 162 11.43 -7.36 -5.32
C ALA A 162 11.06 -6.12 -4.48
N ALA A 163 10.04 -5.37 -4.89
CA ALA A 163 9.57 -4.17 -4.19
C ALA A 163 9.08 -4.49 -2.77
N PHE A 164 8.36 -5.61 -2.58
CA PHE A 164 7.96 -6.08 -1.26
C PHE A 164 9.17 -6.44 -0.39
N GLN A 165 10.14 -7.19 -0.93
CA GLN A 165 11.33 -7.60 -0.17
C GLN A 165 12.24 -6.42 0.19
N GLU A 166 12.45 -5.49 -0.74
CA GLU A 166 13.19 -4.25 -0.49
C GLU A 166 12.56 -3.45 0.65
N TRP A 167 11.25 -3.26 0.62
CA TRP A 167 10.55 -2.52 1.66
C TRP A 167 10.56 -3.23 3.00
N TRP A 168 10.40 -4.56 2.96
CA TRP A 168 10.56 -5.39 4.14
C TRP A 168 11.97 -5.27 4.74
N ALA A 169 13.01 -5.24 3.91
CA ALA A 169 14.41 -5.17 4.32
C ALA A 169 14.83 -3.78 4.83
N ALA A 170 14.30 -2.70 4.25
CA ALA A 170 14.66 -1.33 4.59
C ALA A 170 14.31 -0.94 6.04
N GLY A 171 13.48 -1.73 6.71
CA GLY A 171 12.97 -1.37 8.02
C GLY A 171 11.86 -0.34 7.89
N MET A 172 10.77 -0.60 8.60
CA MET A 172 9.56 0.19 8.57
C MET A 172 9.78 1.64 8.97
N PRO A 173 9.33 2.65 8.20
CA PRO A 173 9.19 4.00 8.71
C PRO A 173 8.15 3.98 9.86
N GLY A 174 8.62 4.07 11.11
CA GLY A 174 7.76 4.14 12.31
C GLY A 174 7.77 2.92 13.26
N GLY A 175 8.59 1.90 13.03
CA GLY A 175 8.81 0.80 13.99
C GLY A 175 10.11 0.98 14.76
N ARG A 176 10.03 1.19 16.08
CA ARG A 176 11.16 1.33 17.03
C ARG A 176 12.42 0.57 16.59
N SER A 177 13.44 1.31 16.17
CA SER A 177 14.81 0.87 16.36
C SER A 177 14.99 0.59 17.84
N GLU A 178 15.26 -0.66 18.21
CA GLU A 178 15.82 -0.97 19.53
C GLU A 178 17.05 -0.07 19.70
N PRO A 179 17.22 0.62 20.84
CA PRO A 179 18.49 1.29 21.10
C PRO A 179 19.56 0.21 21.06
N ALA A 180 20.53 0.38 20.16
CA ALA A 180 21.75 -0.40 20.17
C ALA A 180 22.22 -0.48 21.62
N SER A 181 22.34 -1.71 22.12
CA SER A 181 22.80 -2.01 23.46
C SER A 181 24.11 -1.25 23.64
N ALA A 182 24.11 -0.20 24.46
CA ALA A 182 25.32 0.50 24.82
C ALA A 182 26.21 -0.53 25.50
N GLY A 183 27.29 -0.93 24.82
CA GLY A 183 28.30 -1.81 25.36
C GLY A 183 28.76 -1.25 26.69
N SER A 184 28.48 -1.99 27.77
CA SER A 184 29.02 -1.70 29.09
C SER A 184 30.53 -1.91 29.03
N GLN A 185 31.29 -0.82 28.95
CA GLN A 185 32.71 -0.84 29.26
C GLN A 185 32.84 -1.09 30.78
N PRO A 186 33.63 -2.08 31.21
CA PRO A 186 33.91 -2.25 32.64
C PRO A 186 34.81 -1.10 33.12
N PRO A 187 34.73 -0.71 34.41
CA PRO A 187 35.60 0.32 34.94
C PRO A 187 37.05 -0.18 34.96
N ALA A 188 37.96 0.68 34.49
CA ALA A 188 39.39 0.46 34.64
C ALA A 188 39.77 0.49 36.13
N VAL A 189 40.58 -0.49 36.52
CA VAL A 189 41.24 -0.61 37.84
C VAL A 189 42.45 0.32 37.90
#